data_AF-A0A0W7Y7S7-F1
#
_entry.id   AF-A0A0W7Y7S7-F1
#
_cell.length_a   1.000
_cell.length_b   1.000
_cell.length_c   1.000
_cell.angle_alpha   90.00
_cell.angle_beta   90.00
_cell.angle_gamma   90.00
#
_symmetry.space_group_name_H-M   'P 1'
#
loop_
_entity.id
_entity.type
_entity.pdbx_description
1 polymer ?
#
loop_
_entity_poly.entity_id
_entity_poly.type
_entity_poly.pdbx_seq_one_letter_code
_entity_poly.pdbx_strand_id
1 'polypeptide(L)'
;MAPQFITVHSTANDGPATNKISYMIGNNNYVSYHVALDDKEVIQAIPFNRNTWHCGDGGGSSDPNALKKGNRLSISIEICYSKSGGVRYGVAEENAVQYIAKLLKQYD
;
A
#
# COMPACT_ATOMS: atom_id res chain seq x y z
N MET A 1 7.60 11.28 -5.49
CA MET A 1 8.13 10.88 -4.19
C MET A 1 9.44 10.14 -4.41
N ALA A 2 10.43 10.39 -3.57
CA ALA A 2 11.59 9.51 -3.41
C ALA A 2 11.33 8.67 -2.15
N PRO A 3 11.01 7.37 -2.28
CA PRO A 3 10.63 6.54 -1.14
C PRO A 3 11.82 6.35 -0.20
N GLN A 4 11.56 6.45 1.11
CA GLN A 4 12.53 6.18 2.19
C GLN A 4 12.03 5.10 3.15
N PHE A 5 10.73 4.81 3.11
CA PHE A 5 10.09 3.84 4.01
C PHE A 5 9.12 2.95 3.22
N ILE A 6 8.74 1.85 3.85
CA ILE A 6 7.60 1.02 3.42
C ILE A 6 6.62 1.01 4.59
N THR A 7 5.34 1.27 4.31
CA THR A 7 4.26 1.14 5.30
C THR A 7 3.38 -0.03 4.90
N VAL A 8 3.28 -0.99 5.79
CA VAL A 8 2.50 -2.21 5.62
C VAL A 8 1.14 -2.02 6.28
N HIS A 9 0.08 -2.35 5.54
CA HIS A 9 -1.30 -2.24 5.95
C HIS A 9 -2.04 -3.56 5.72
N SER A 10 -3.12 -3.73 6.46
CA SER A 10 -4.07 -4.82 6.28
C SER A 10 -5.43 -4.22 5.91
N THR A 11 -6.04 -4.73 4.84
CA THR A 11 -7.21 -4.08 4.20
C THR A 11 -8.50 -4.07 5.04
N ALA A 12 -8.53 -4.80 6.16
CA ALA A 12 -9.71 -5.05 6.99
C ALA A 12 -10.93 -5.52 6.16
N ASN A 13 -10.68 -6.30 5.11
CA ASN A 13 -11.72 -6.83 4.22
C ASN A 13 -11.33 -8.21 3.65
N ASP A 14 -12.31 -8.89 3.04
CA ASP A 14 -12.15 -10.23 2.44
C ASP A 14 -12.19 -10.25 0.90
N GLY A 15 -11.99 -9.09 0.26
CA GLY A 15 -11.93 -8.96 -1.19
C GLY A 15 -10.51 -9.16 -1.74
N PRO A 16 -10.37 -9.65 -2.99
CA PRO A 16 -9.08 -9.84 -3.66
C PRO A 16 -8.40 -8.50 -4.01
N ALA A 17 -7.12 -8.55 -4.37
CA ALA A 17 -6.30 -7.38 -4.72
C ALA A 17 -6.90 -6.59 -5.91
N THR A 18 -7.42 -7.29 -6.91
CA THR A 18 -8.10 -6.69 -8.08
C THR A 18 -9.28 -5.80 -7.69
N ASN A 19 -10.13 -6.27 -6.76
CA ASN A 19 -11.27 -5.50 -6.27
C ASN A 19 -10.83 -4.27 -5.49
N LYS A 20 -9.75 -4.39 -4.72
CA LYS A 20 -9.16 -3.29 -3.95
C LYS A 20 -8.67 -2.19 -4.87
N ILE A 21 -7.85 -2.54 -5.86
CA ILE A 21 -7.38 -1.60 -6.87
C ILE A 21 -8.55 -0.98 -7.62
N SER A 22 -9.48 -1.79 -8.15
CA SER A 22 -10.63 -1.31 -8.92
C SER A 22 -11.49 -0.31 -8.14
N TYR A 23 -11.75 -0.61 -6.87
CA TYR A 23 -12.46 0.32 -5.99
C TYR A 23 -11.67 1.62 -5.81
N MET A 24 -10.38 1.53 -5.45
CA MET A 24 -9.53 2.68 -5.12
C MET A 24 -9.36 3.64 -6.30
N ILE A 25 -9.12 3.13 -7.52
CA ILE A 25 -8.98 3.96 -8.73
C ILE A 25 -10.32 4.45 -9.28
N GLY A 26 -11.42 3.76 -8.96
CA GLY A 26 -12.75 4.05 -9.48
C GLY A 26 -13.54 5.11 -8.69
N ASN A 27 -12.97 5.66 -7.62
CA ASN A 27 -13.62 6.68 -6.78
C ASN A 27 -12.76 7.94 -6.67
N ASN A 28 -13.36 9.04 -6.22
CA ASN A 28 -12.71 10.37 -6.11
C ASN A 28 -12.30 10.72 -4.67
N ASN A 29 -12.14 9.73 -3.79
CA ASN A 29 -11.72 9.98 -2.42
C ASN A 29 -10.22 10.27 -2.37
N TYR A 30 -9.81 11.08 -1.39
CA TYR A 30 -8.39 11.28 -1.05
C TYR A 30 -7.85 10.11 -0.21
N VAL A 31 -8.02 8.89 -0.73
CA VAL A 31 -7.58 7.63 -0.11
C VAL A 31 -7.00 6.75 -1.21
N SER A 32 -5.74 6.38 -1.08
CA SER A 32 -5.03 5.59 -2.08
C SER A 32 -3.86 4.84 -1.47
N TYR A 33 -3.42 3.80 -2.15
CA TYR A 33 -2.24 3.03 -1.80
C TYR A 33 -1.54 2.56 -3.08
N HIS A 34 -0.24 2.26 -2.98
CA HIS A 34 0.56 1.95 -4.16
C HIS A 34 0.29 0.55 -4.66
N VAL A 35 0.21 -0.41 -3.74
CA VAL A 35 0.13 -1.84 -4.05
C VAL A 35 -0.93 -2.49 -3.19
N ALA A 36 -1.75 -3.34 -3.81
CA ALA A 36 -2.51 -4.37 -3.09
C ALA A 36 -1.99 -5.74 -3.52
N LEU A 37 -1.95 -6.67 -2.57
CA LEU A 37 -1.58 -8.05 -2.82
C LEU A 37 -2.47 -9.01 -2.06
N ASP A 38 -2.61 -10.19 -2.62
CA ASP A 38 -3.44 -11.24 -2.08
C ASP A 38 -2.74 -12.61 -2.18
N ASP A 39 -3.51 -13.70 -2.08
CA ASP A 39 -2.97 -15.06 -2.11
C ASP A 39 -2.43 -15.47 -3.50
N LYS A 40 -2.70 -14.69 -4.54
CA LYS A 40 -2.43 -15.04 -5.95
C LYS A 40 -1.52 -14.06 -6.66
N GLU A 41 -1.65 -12.77 -6.37
CA GLU A 41 -0.99 -11.74 -7.15
C GLU A 41 -0.59 -10.51 -6.32
N VAL A 42 0.30 -9.72 -6.92
CA VAL A 42 0.72 -8.41 -6.43
C VAL A 42 0.43 -7.39 -7.51
N ILE A 43 -0.39 -6.38 -7.21
CA ILE A 43 -0.83 -5.38 -8.19
C ILE A 43 -0.38 -4.00 -7.75
N GLN A 44 0.48 -3.37 -8.55
CA GLN A 44 0.81 -1.96 -8.42
C GLN A 44 -0.18 -1.11 -9.21
N ALA A 45 -0.85 -0.17 -8.52
CA ALA A 45 -1.77 0.77 -9.14
C ALA A 45 -1.23 2.20 -9.21
N ILE A 46 -0.44 2.63 -8.22
CA ILE A 46 0.18 3.96 -8.21
C ILE A 46 1.70 3.83 -8.33
N PRO A 47 2.35 4.55 -9.27
CA PRO A 47 3.80 4.56 -9.42
C PRO A 47 4.51 4.99 -8.13
N PHE A 48 5.63 4.34 -7.77
CA PHE A 48 6.39 4.65 -6.54
C PHE A 48 7.07 6.02 -6.56
N ASN A 49 7.21 6.64 -7.73
CA ASN A 49 7.65 8.02 -7.86
C ASN A 49 6.52 9.04 -7.61
N ARG A 50 5.33 8.61 -7.19
CA ARG A 50 4.22 9.45 -6.73
C ARG A 50 3.86 9.09 -5.28
N ASN A 51 3.16 9.99 -4.60
CA ASN A 51 2.68 9.73 -3.25
C ASN A 51 1.28 9.11 -3.28
N THR A 52 0.85 8.55 -2.15
CA THR A 52 -0.53 8.10 -1.92
C THR A 52 -1.05 8.64 -0.59
N TRP A 53 -2.32 8.39 -0.28
CA TRP A 53 -3.00 8.89 0.93
C TRP A 53 -3.54 7.71 1.75
N HIS A 54 -2.73 7.22 2.69
CA HIS A 54 -2.98 5.97 3.44
C HIS A 54 -2.59 6.03 4.93
N CYS A 55 -1.63 6.88 5.32
CA CYS A 55 -1.14 6.95 6.71
C CYS A 55 -2.00 7.82 7.64
N GLY A 56 -2.94 8.60 7.10
CA GLY A 56 -3.78 9.52 7.90
C GLY A 56 -3.01 10.70 8.53
N ASP A 57 -1.74 10.90 8.21
CA ASP A 57 -0.88 11.91 8.82
C ASP A 57 -0.82 13.24 8.06
N GLY A 58 -1.63 13.40 7.00
CA GLY A 58 -1.68 14.61 6.18
C GLY A 58 -0.46 14.71 5.25
N GLY A 59 0.09 15.92 5.08
CA GLY A 59 1.20 16.17 4.16
C GLY A 59 0.80 16.86 2.86
N GLY A 60 -0.20 17.75 2.89
CA GLY A 60 -0.54 18.63 1.76
C GLY A 60 0.58 19.60 1.38
N SER A 61 0.40 20.38 0.31
CA SER A 61 1.43 21.32 -0.18
C SER A 61 1.77 22.43 0.81
N SER A 62 0.85 22.80 1.70
CA SER A 62 1.03 23.81 2.75
C SER A 62 1.63 23.27 4.05
N ASP A 63 1.89 21.96 4.13
CA ASP A 63 2.38 21.33 5.36
C ASP A 63 3.91 21.46 5.47
N PRO A 64 4.43 22.23 6.44
CA PRO A 64 5.87 22.44 6.58
C PRO A 64 6.61 21.16 6.99
N ASN A 65 5.89 20.15 7.49
CA ASN A 65 6.44 18.86 7.90
C ASN A 65 6.13 17.75 6.89
N ALA A 66 5.67 18.07 5.67
CA ALA A 66 5.34 17.08 4.65
C ALA A 66 6.46 16.05 4.42
N LEU A 67 7.73 16.48 4.44
CA LEU A 67 8.89 15.60 4.24
C LEU A 67 9.28 14.78 5.49
N LYS A 68 8.39 14.65 6.47
CA LYS A 68 8.55 13.79 7.66
C LYS A 68 7.39 12.81 7.81
N LYS A 69 6.50 12.75 6.82
CA LYS A 69 5.20 12.07 6.90
C LYS A 69 5.16 10.84 6.02
N GLY A 70 4.51 9.78 6.51
CA GLY A 70 4.34 8.50 5.84
C GLY A 70 3.73 8.67 4.46
N ASN A 71 2.62 9.40 4.33
CA ASN A 71 1.99 9.69 3.03
C ASN A 71 2.92 10.29 1.98
N ARG A 72 4.05 10.88 2.40
CA ARG A 72 4.98 11.62 1.53
C ARG A 72 6.34 10.95 1.37
N LEU A 73 6.63 9.92 2.16
CA LEU A 73 7.94 9.26 2.18
C LEU A 73 7.86 7.74 2.02
N SER A 74 6.68 7.12 2.17
CA SER A 74 6.58 5.67 2.17
C SER A 74 5.82 5.08 0.98
N ILE A 75 6.26 3.90 0.56
CA ILE A 75 5.48 3.02 -0.31
C ILE A 75 4.46 2.29 0.57
N SER A 76 3.19 2.34 0.19
CA SER A 76 2.09 1.66 0.88
C SER A 76 1.75 0.33 0.24
N ILE A 77 1.75 -0.70 1.08
CA ILE A 77 1.43 -2.09 0.72
C ILE A 77 0.19 -2.51 1.51
N GLU A 78 -0.87 -2.90 0.81
CA GLU A 78 -2.13 -3.39 1.39
C GLU A 78 -2.27 -4.90 1.24
N ILE A 79 -2.35 -5.61 2.38
CA ILE A 79 -2.52 -7.07 2.43
C ILE A 79 -4.02 -7.41 2.50
N CYS A 80 -4.50 -8.17 1.51
CA CYS A 80 -5.90 -8.56 1.37
C CYS A 80 -6.31 -9.70 2.33
N TYR A 81 -7.61 -9.86 2.57
CA TYR A 81 -8.22 -10.92 3.40
C TYR A 81 -8.06 -10.82 4.92
N SER A 82 -7.58 -9.68 5.42
CA SER A 82 -7.28 -9.55 6.84
C SER A 82 -8.51 -9.47 7.77
N LYS A 83 -9.73 -9.35 7.23
CA LYS A 83 -10.94 -9.28 8.06
C LYS A 83 -11.30 -10.63 8.67
N SER A 84 -11.37 -11.65 7.83
CA SER A 84 -11.61 -13.03 8.25
C SER A 84 -10.32 -13.81 8.48
N GLY A 85 -9.20 -13.34 7.93
CA GLY A 85 -7.89 -13.99 8.05
C GLY A 85 -7.86 -15.35 7.33
N GLY A 86 -7.29 -16.34 8.00
CA GLY A 86 -7.19 -17.72 7.52
C GLY A 86 -6.10 -17.91 6.46
N VAL A 87 -6.14 -19.07 5.78
CA VAL A 87 -5.08 -19.51 4.86
C VAL A 87 -4.77 -18.47 3.77
N ARG A 88 -5.81 -17.84 3.21
CA ARG A 88 -5.62 -16.81 2.17
C ARG A 88 -4.86 -15.59 2.68
N TYR A 89 -5.16 -15.14 3.90
CA TYR A 89 -4.42 -14.04 4.52
C TYR A 89 -2.97 -14.43 4.81
N GLY A 90 -2.72 -15.64 5.34
CA GLY A 90 -1.35 -16.12 5.58
C GLY A 90 -0.51 -16.22 4.31
N VAL A 91 -1.09 -16.68 3.19
CA VAL A 91 -0.40 -16.68 1.88
C VAL A 91 -0.17 -15.26 1.38
N ALA A 92 -1.14 -14.35 1.56
CA ALA A 92 -0.97 -12.94 1.22
C ALA A 92 0.15 -12.28 2.05
N GLU A 93 0.26 -12.58 3.34
CA GLU A 93 1.36 -12.08 4.18
C GLU A 93 2.73 -12.58 3.69
N GLU A 94 2.86 -13.86 3.32
CA GLU A 94 4.11 -14.37 2.77
C GLU A 94 4.45 -13.71 1.43
N ASN A 95 3.47 -13.53 0.54
CA ASN A 95 3.65 -12.77 -0.70
C ASN A 95 4.11 -11.33 -0.44
N ALA A 96 3.56 -10.67 0.60
CA ALA A 96 4.01 -9.36 1.05
C ALA A 96 5.48 -9.37 1.48
N VAL A 97 5.91 -10.34 2.30
CA VAL A 97 7.31 -10.44 2.74
C VAL A 97 8.26 -10.52 1.54
N GLN A 98 7.98 -11.42 0.60
CA GLN A 98 8.80 -11.61 -0.60
C GLN A 98 8.85 -10.35 -1.47
N TYR A 99 7.72 -9.66 -1.61
CA TYR A 99 7.64 -8.44 -2.40
C TYR A 99 8.33 -7.25 -1.74
N ILE A 100 8.13 -7.06 -0.42
CA ILE A 100 8.77 -6.01 0.37
C ILE A 100 10.29 -6.18 0.34
N ALA A 101 10.80 -7.40 0.47
CA ALA A 101 12.23 -7.67 0.36
C ALA A 101 12.82 -7.22 -1.01
N LYS A 102 12.08 -7.45 -2.11
CA LYS A 102 12.49 -6.96 -3.44
C LYS A 102 12.48 -5.44 -3.52
N LEU A 103 11.49 -4.78 -2.95
CA LEU A 103 11.42 -3.32 -2.90
C LEU A 103 12.56 -2.72 -2.09
N LEU A 104 12.87 -3.27 -0.91
CA LEU A 104 13.98 -2.81 -0.08
C LEU A 104 15.31 -2.92 -0.82
N LYS A 105 15.54 -4.03 -1.55
CA LYS A 105 16.74 -4.18 -2.39
C LYS A 105 16.80 -3.18 -3.56
N GLN A 106 15.64 -2.78 -4.09
CA GLN A 106 15.56 -1.85 -5.23
C GLN A 106 15.77 -0.38 -4.82
N TYR A 107 15.36 0.00 -3.61
CA TYR A 107 15.34 1.37 -3.11
C TYR A 107 16.29 1.58 -1.92
N ASP A 108 17.49 1.00 -2.01
CA ASP A 108 18.57 1.08 -1.01
C ASP A 108 19.06 2.52 -0.76
#